data_AF-A0A518C540-F1
#
_entry.id   AF-A0A518C540-F1
#
_cell.length_a   1.000
_cell.length_b   1.000
_cell.length_c   1.000
_cell.angle_alpha   90.00
_cell.angle_beta   90.00
_cell.angle_gamma   90.00
#
_symmetry.space_group_name_H-M   'P 1'
#
loop_
_entity.id
_entity.type
_entity.pdbx_description
1 polymer ?
#
loop_
_entity_poly.entity_id
_entity_poly.type
_entity_poly.pdbx_seq_one_letter_code
_entity_poly.pdbx_strand_id
1 'polypeptide(L)'
;MAPLWQIIFLADQQPVDFTAMGEHFRAENAHFNLPHFIILALVVLVIASLIWALTRWQENENAWKVDNPQRLFSDLCKKHDLSSHDASLLKKIGRELQLTQPASMFCDPSVLVSAMKLEKFHDLHGELTKLGEAFFGYHLWKQAIAADKSVHQDASHG
;
A
#
# COMPACT_ATOMS: atom_id res chain seq x y z
N MET A 1 21.35 -30.36 -0.78
CA MET A 1 22.45 -29.89 0.09
C MET A 1 23.75 -30.11 -0.67
N ALA A 2 24.29 -29.05 -1.29
CA ALA A 2 25.53 -29.11 -2.07
C ALA A 2 26.72 -28.73 -1.16
N PRO A 3 27.87 -29.44 -1.21
CA PRO A 3 28.90 -29.32 -0.20
C PRO A 3 29.85 -28.13 -0.42
N LEU A 4 30.12 -27.42 0.67
CA LEU A 4 31.03 -26.27 0.91
C LEU A 4 32.48 -26.42 0.38
N TRP A 5 32.84 -27.54 -0.24
CA TRP A 5 34.22 -27.88 -0.59
C TRP A 5 34.74 -27.19 -1.86
N GLN A 6 33.86 -26.63 -2.68
CA GLN A 6 34.28 -25.90 -3.90
C GLN A 6 34.92 -24.54 -3.61
N ILE A 7 34.73 -23.96 -2.42
CA ILE A 7 35.24 -22.62 -2.09
C ILE A 7 36.73 -22.65 -1.69
N ILE A 8 37.22 -23.78 -1.18
CA ILE A 8 38.60 -23.88 -0.65
C ILE A 8 39.64 -23.97 -1.78
N PHE A 9 39.26 -24.42 -2.98
CA PHE A 9 40.21 -24.60 -4.09
C PHE A 9 40.54 -23.30 -4.87
N LEU A 10 39.88 -22.17 -4.59
CA LEU A 10 40.13 -20.89 -5.28
C LEU A 10 41.15 -19.98 -4.58
N ALA A 11 41.66 -20.35 -3.40
CA ALA A 11 42.56 -19.51 -2.61
C ALA A 11 44.05 -19.65 -2.97
N ASP A 12 44.41 -20.54 -3.90
CA ASP A 12 45.78 -20.76 -4.38
C ASP A 12 45.98 -20.18 -5.79
N GLN A 13 45.59 -18.92 -5.99
CA GLN A 13 45.89 -18.15 -7.19
C GLN A 13 46.86 -17.03 -6.80
N GLN A 14 47.95 -16.95 -7.58
CA GLN A 14 49.15 -16.13 -7.43
C GLN A 14 48.90 -14.70 -6.91
N PRO A 15 49.89 -14.06 -6.25
CA PRO A 15 49.76 -12.68 -5.76
C PRO A 15 49.38 -11.76 -6.92
N VAL A 16 48.19 -11.16 -6.84
CA VAL A 16 47.68 -10.21 -7.82
C VAL A 16 48.56 -8.97 -7.77
N ASP A 17 49.34 -8.74 -8.83
CA ASP A 17 50.19 -7.56 -8.94
C ASP A 17 49.34 -6.34 -9.31
N PHE A 18 49.00 -5.55 -8.30
CA PHE A 18 48.20 -4.33 -8.45
C PHE A 18 48.97 -3.19 -9.15
N THR A 19 50.28 -3.34 -9.37
CA THR A 19 51.13 -2.31 -10.00
C THR A 19 50.76 -2.11 -11.47
N ALA A 20 50.41 -3.19 -12.18
CA ALA A 20 49.98 -3.14 -13.57
C ALA A 20 48.58 -2.53 -13.77
N MET A 21 47.72 -2.57 -12.74
CA MET A 21 46.37 -1.99 -12.82
C MET A 21 46.37 -0.46 -12.74
N GLY A 22 47.37 0.16 -12.09
CA GLY A 22 47.47 1.62 -11.97
C GLY A 22 48.12 2.31 -13.16
N GLU A 23 48.92 1.59 -13.94
CA GLU A 23 49.77 2.19 -14.98
C GLU A 23 48.95 2.69 -16.20
N HIS A 24 47.80 2.08 -16.47
CA HIS A 24 46.88 2.48 -17.55
C HIS A 24 45.86 3.56 -17.15
N PHE A 25 45.82 3.97 -15.88
CA PHE A 25 45.02 5.12 -15.42
C PHE A 25 45.82 6.43 -15.37
N ARG A 26 47.01 6.50 -15.99
CA ARG A 26 47.71 7.77 -16.17
C ARG A 26 46.95 8.65 -17.16
N ALA A 27 46.70 9.90 -16.76
CA ALA A 27 45.85 10.92 -17.37
C ALA A 27 46.28 11.41 -18.78
N GLU A 28 47.16 10.68 -19.47
CA GLU A 28 47.86 11.10 -20.69
C GLU A 28 47.01 10.90 -21.96
N ASN A 29 45.93 10.12 -21.86
CA ASN A 29 45.01 9.83 -22.95
C ASN A 29 43.59 10.38 -22.73
N ALA A 30 43.39 11.27 -21.75
CA ALA A 30 42.12 11.96 -21.55
C ALA A 30 41.95 13.07 -22.61
N HIS A 31 41.89 12.67 -23.88
CA HIS A 31 41.44 13.56 -24.94
C HIS A 31 39.98 13.90 -24.65
N PHE A 32 39.74 15.14 -24.22
CA PHE A 32 38.40 15.70 -24.03
C PHE A 32 37.68 15.73 -25.37
N ASN A 33 37.02 14.62 -25.71
CA ASN A 33 36.20 14.51 -26.89
C ASN A 33 34.88 15.25 -26.62
N LEU A 34 34.87 16.56 -26.84
CA LEU A 34 33.68 17.42 -26.93
C LEU A 34 32.45 16.73 -27.55
N PRO A 35 32.55 15.99 -28.68
CA PRO A 35 31.38 15.30 -29.24
C PRO A 35 30.78 14.23 -28.31
N HIS A 36 31.59 13.53 -27.52
CA HIS A 36 31.08 12.52 -26.58
C HIS A 36 30.29 13.17 -25.43
N PHE A 37 30.70 14.35 -24.98
CA PHE A 37 29.95 15.11 -23.96
C PHE A 37 28.60 15.61 -24.49
N ILE A 38 28.53 16.01 -25.76
CA ILE A 38 27.28 16.43 -26.40
C ILE A 38 26.31 15.24 -26.50
N ILE A 39 26.81 14.07 -26.90
CA ILE A 39 26.00 12.84 -26.97
C ILE A 39 25.51 12.45 -25.56
N LEU A 40 26.40 12.48 -24.56
CA LEU A 40 26.04 12.20 -23.17
C LEU A 40 24.94 13.15 -22.67
N ALA A 41 25.10 14.46 -22.91
CA ALA A 41 24.13 15.48 -22.51
C ALA A 41 22.77 15.25 -23.19
N LEU A 42 22.76 14.87 -24.47
CA LEU A 42 21.54 14.56 -25.21
C LEU A 42 20.84 13.33 -24.64
N VAL A 43 21.58 12.27 -24.32
CA VAL A 43 21.03 11.05 -23.69
C VAL A 43 20.41 11.39 -22.33
N VAL A 44 21.11 12.16 -21.49
CA VAL A 44 20.57 12.59 -20.18
C VAL A 44 19.30 13.41 -20.36
N LEU A 45 19.25 14.32 -21.33
CA LEU A 45 18.08 15.14 -21.61
C LEU A 45 16.88 14.31 -22.07
N VAL A 46 17.10 13.30 -22.93
CA VAL A 46 16.05 12.37 -23.37
C VAL A 46 15.50 11.58 -22.19
N ILE A 47 16.37 11.04 -21.33
CA ILE A 47 15.95 10.29 -20.14
C ILE A 47 15.16 11.19 -19.19
N ALA A 48 15.65 12.40 -18.92
CA ALA A 48 14.96 13.36 -18.06
C ALA A 48 13.58 13.76 -18.62
N SER A 49 13.49 13.96 -19.94
CA SER A 49 12.23 14.23 -20.64
C SER A 49 11.24 13.06 -20.52
N LEU A 50 11.71 11.81 -20.70
CA LEU A 50 10.88 10.62 -20.53
C LEU A 50 10.37 10.50 -19.09
N ILE A 51 11.24 10.68 -18.09
CA ILE A 51 10.85 10.63 -16.67
C ILE A 51 9.81 11.71 -16.38
N TRP A 52 10.04 12.94 -16.85
CA TRP A 52 9.10 14.04 -16.67
C TRP A 52 7.74 13.74 -17.32
N ALA A 53 7.71 13.24 -18.55
CA ALA A 53 6.48 12.84 -19.22
C ALA A 53 5.73 11.73 -18.47
N LEU A 54 6.44 10.70 -18.00
CA LEU A 54 5.86 9.59 -17.24
C LEU A 54 5.29 10.07 -15.90
N THR A 55 6.00 10.93 -15.16
CA THR A 55 5.51 11.50 -13.90
C THR A 55 4.25 12.34 -14.11
N ARG A 56 4.20 13.13 -15.19
CA ARG A 56 3.04 13.96 -15.51
C ARG A 56 1.82 13.14 -15.94
N TRP A 57 2.02 12.05 -16.68
CA TRP A 57 0.93 11.12 -16.98
C TRP A 57 0.43 10.41 -15.73
N GLN A 58 1.32 9.93 -14.87
CA GLN A 58 0.93 9.26 -13.63
C GLN A 58 0.15 10.19 -12.67
N GLU A 59 0.51 11.48 -12.60
CA GLU A 59 -0.27 12.47 -11.86
C GLU A 59 -1.69 12.65 -12.42
N ASN A 60 -1.84 12.64 -13.75
CA ASN A 60 -3.14 12.83 -14.40
C ASN A 60 -4.04 11.58 -14.24
N GLU A 61 -3.43 10.39 -14.26
CA GLU A 61 -4.10 9.13 -13.97
C GLU A 61 -4.53 9.03 -12.50
N ASN A 62 -3.67 9.46 -11.57
CA ASN A 62 -3.98 9.48 -10.14
C ASN A 62 -5.02 10.55 -9.80
N ALA A 63 -4.99 11.73 -10.43
CA ALA A 63 -6.00 12.77 -10.24
C ALA A 63 -7.41 12.27 -10.61
N TRP A 64 -7.56 11.49 -11.69
CA TRP A 64 -8.84 10.87 -12.04
C TRP A 64 -9.19 9.62 -11.22
N LYS A 65 -8.23 9.00 -10.53
CA LYS A 65 -8.45 7.82 -9.67
C LYS A 65 -8.84 8.17 -8.24
N VAL A 66 -8.51 9.36 -7.75
CA VAL A 66 -8.60 9.73 -6.33
C VAL A 66 -9.95 10.36 -5.93
N ASP A 67 -10.70 10.95 -6.86
CA ASP A 67 -11.90 11.75 -6.50
C ASP A 67 -13.22 10.98 -6.37
N ASN A 68 -13.24 9.67 -6.56
CA ASN A 68 -14.49 8.91 -6.41
C ASN A 68 -14.47 8.02 -5.15
N PRO A 69 -15.04 8.48 -4.01
CA PRO A 69 -15.10 7.71 -2.77
C PRO A 69 -15.87 6.39 -2.92
N GLN A 70 -16.76 6.27 -3.91
CA GLN A 70 -17.44 5.00 -4.20
C GLN A 70 -16.52 4.00 -4.91
N ARG A 71 -15.55 4.45 -5.71
CA ARG A 71 -14.52 3.58 -6.30
C ARG A 71 -13.55 3.09 -5.24
N LEU A 72 -13.12 3.96 -4.33
CA LEU A 72 -12.28 3.55 -3.18
C LEU A 72 -12.97 2.49 -2.34
N PHE A 73 -14.26 2.66 -2.06
CA PHE A 73 -15.07 1.64 -1.39
C PHE A 73 -15.09 0.32 -2.19
N SER A 74 -15.33 0.37 -3.50
CA SER A 74 -15.33 -0.84 -4.34
C SER A 74 -13.96 -1.53 -4.40
N ASP A 75 -12.87 -0.78 -4.43
CA ASP A 75 -11.51 -1.30 -4.49
C ASP A 75 -11.09 -1.90 -3.13
N LEU A 76 -11.52 -1.28 -2.02
CA LEU A 76 -11.38 -1.86 -0.68
C LEU A 76 -12.17 -3.16 -0.55
N CYS A 77 -13.43 -3.19 -1.03
CA CYS A 77 -14.21 -4.42 -1.03
C CYS A 77 -13.52 -5.55 -1.79
N LYS A 78 -12.94 -5.26 -2.96
CA LYS A 78 -12.18 -6.24 -3.75
C LYS A 78 -10.91 -6.71 -3.04
N LYS A 79 -10.18 -5.81 -2.39
CA LYS A 79 -8.95 -6.18 -1.66
C LYS A 79 -9.21 -7.06 -0.44
N HIS A 80 -10.37 -6.88 0.20
CA HIS A 80 -10.78 -7.68 1.35
C HIS A 80 -11.55 -8.95 0.98
N ASP A 81 -11.58 -9.31 -0.32
CA ASP A 81 -12.29 -10.48 -0.87
C ASP A 81 -13.75 -10.61 -0.39
N LEU A 82 -14.41 -9.46 -0.25
CA LEU A 82 -15.81 -9.39 0.15
C LEU A 82 -16.70 -10.01 -0.92
N SER A 83 -17.62 -10.87 -0.51
CA SER A 83 -18.66 -11.35 -1.42
C SER A 83 -19.53 -10.17 -1.89
N SER A 84 -20.10 -10.28 -3.09
CA SER A 84 -21.01 -9.27 -3.63
C SER A 84 -22.21 -9.00 -2.70
N HIS A 85 -22.59 -9.99 -1.87
CA HIS A 85 -23.62 -9.86 -0.85
C HIS A 85 -23.16 -8.92 0.27
N ASP A 86 -21.99 -9.17 0.84
CA ASP A 86 -21.44 -8.42 1.96
C ASP A 86 -21.10 -6.98 1.56
N ALA A 87 -20.58 -6.78 0.34
CA ALA A 87 -20.33 -5.45 -0.20
C ALA A 87 -21.63 -4.64 -0.37
N SER A 88 -22.73 -5.30 -0.76
CA SER A 88 -24.06 -4.68 -0.87
C SER A 88 -24.63 -4.33 0.51
N LEU A 89 -24.44 -5.21 1.49
CA LEU A 89 -24.82 -5.01 2.88
C LEU A 89 -24.10 -3.79 3.47
N LEU A 90 -22.78 -3.71 3.30
CA LEU A 90 -21.96 -2.60 3.75
C LEU A 90 -22.36 -1.27 3.10
N LYS A 91 -22.68 -1.30 1.81
CA LYS A 91 -23.19 -0.13 1.09
C LYS A 91 -24.55 0.34 1.64
N LYS A 92 -25.44 -0.58 2.03
CA LYS A 92 -26.72 -0.24 2.68
C LYS A 92 -26.49 0.37 4.06
N ILE A 93 -25.59 -0.19 4.85
CA ILE A 93 -25.19 0.35 6.16
C ILE A 93 -24.69 1.79 6.02
N GLY A 94 -23.72 2.03 5.14
CA GLY A 94 -23.16 3.37 4.96
C GLY A 94 -24.20 4.41 4.48
N ARG A 95 -25.19 3.97 3.70
CA ARG A 95 -26.32 4.81 3.28
C ARG A 95 -27.29 5.12 4.43
N GLU A 96 -27.58 4.16 5.29
CA GLU A 96 -28.50 4.34 6.42
C GLU A 96 -27.87 5.22 7.51
N LEU A 97 -26.56 5.07 7.76
CA LEU A 97 -25.79 5.93 8.67
C LEU A 97 -25.45 7.31 8.07
N GLN A 98 -25.90 7.61 6.85
CA GLN A 98 -25.61 8.84 6.11
C GLN A 98 -24.12 9.21 6.10
N LEU A 99 -23.25 8.21 5.99
CA LEU A 99 -21.81 8.44 6.01
C LEU A 99 -21.41 9.25 4.78
N THR A 100 -20.85 10.44 5.02
CA THR A 100 -20.27 11.29 3.96
C THR A 100 -19.15 10.56 3.22
N GLN A 101 -18.47 9.63 3.89
CA GLN A 101 -17.40 8.81 3.33
C GLN A 101 -17.64 7.33 3.66
N PRO A 102 -18.13 6.52 2.71
CA PRO A 102 -18.38 5.09 2.93
C PRO A 102 -17.08 4.28 3.10
N ALA A 103 -15.90 4.86 2.93
CA ALA A 103 -14.65 4.17 3.22
C ALA A 103 -14.27 4.22 4.72
N SER A 104 -14.84 5.16 5.50
CA SER A 104 -14.53 5.35 6.93
C SER A 104 -14.82 4.11 7.79
N MET A 105 -15.84 3.34 7.40
CA MET A 105 -16.21 2.06 8.00
C MET A 105 -15.16 0.94 7.89
N PHE A 106 -14.14 1.09 7.03
CA PHE A 106 -12.98 0.19 7.01
C PHE A 106 -11.85 0.65 7.95
N CYS A 107 -11.86 1.92 8.36
CA CYS A 107 -10.85 2.47 9.26
C CYS A 107 -11.33 2.47 10.71
N ASP A 108 -12.63 2.66 10.95
CA ASP A 108 -13.20 2.77 12.27
C ASP A 108 -14.23 1.65 12.54
N PRO A 109 -13.92 0.70 13.44
CA PRO A 109 -14.84 -0.38 13.82
C PRO A 109 -16.09 0.15 14.54
N SER A 110 -16.03 1.35 15.14
CA SER A 110 -17.16 1.97 15.86
C SER A 110 -18.35 2.26 14.95
N VAL A 111 -18.10 2.48 13.66
CA VAL A 111 -19.14 2.72 12.64
C VAL A 111 -19.93 1.43 12.39
N LEU A 112 -19.26 0.28 12.31
CA LEU A 112 -19.94 -1.02 12.22
C LEU A 112 -20.68 -1.37 13.52
N VAL A 113 -20.11 -1.03 14.69
CA VAL A 113 -20.80 -1.21 15.98
C VAL A 113 -22.07 -0.37 16.07
N SER A 114 -22.03 0.86 15.56
CA SER A 114 -23.20 1.72 15.46
C SER A 114 -24.24 1.13 14.50
N ALA A 115 -23.80 0.56 13.37
CA ALA A 115 -24.68 -0.11 12.40
C ALA A 115 -25.47 -1.27 13.01
N MET A 116 -24.83 -2.04 13.89
CA MET A 116 -25.46 -3.14 14.63
C MET A 116 -26.61 -2.64 15.52
N LYS A 117 -26.58 -1.40 16.02
CA LYS A 117 -27.65 -0.88 16.89
C LYS A 117 -28.94 -0.53 16.15
N LEU A 118 -28.90 -0.41 14.81
CA LEU A 118 -30.10 -0.11 14.05
C LEU A 118 -31.04 -1.32 14.02
N GLU A 119 -32.30 -1.07 14.34
CA GLU A 119 -33.39 -2.07 14.38
C GLU A 119 -33.51 -2.83 13.06
N LYS A 120 -33.22 -2.15 11.94
CA LYS A 120 -33.24 -2.67 10.57
C LYS A 120 -32.18 -3.74 10.27
N PHE A 121 -31.13 -3.83 11.09
CA PHE A 121 -30.01 -4.76 10.93
C PHE A 121 -29.91 -5.75 12.10
N HIS A 122 -30.93 -5.84 12.95
CA HIS A 122 -30.93 -6.71 14.13
C HIS A 122 -30.72 -8.19 13.75
N ASP A 123 -31.39 -8.65 12.70
CA ASP A 123 -31.29 -10.04 12.19
C ASP A 123 -29.93 -10.35 11.55
N LEU A 124 -29.17 -9.31 11.16
CA LEU A 124 -27.88 -9.43 10.47
C LEU A 124 -26.68 -9.29 11.42
N HIS A 125 -26.91 -9.17 12.74
CA HIS A 125 -25.86 -9.03 13.76
C HIS A 125 -24.76 -10.08 13.66
N GLY A 126 -25.14 -11.34 13.46
CA GLY A 126 -24.18 -12.44 13.36
C GLY A 126 -23.28 -12.33 12.13
N GLU A 127 -23.82 -11.82 11.03
CA GLU A 127 -23.09 -11.61 9.78
C GLU A 127 -22.16 -10.39 9.89
N LEU A 128 -22.65 -9.27 10.45
CA LEU A 128 -21.84 -8.09 10.75
C LEU A 128 -20.70 -8.39 11.73
N THR A 129 -20.94 -9.24 12.74
CA THR A 129 -19.92 -9.62 13.73
C THR A 129 -18.80 -10.42 13.07
N LYS A 130 -19.14 -11.43 12.28
CA LYS A 130 -18.16 -12.21 11.52
C LYS A 130 -17.34 -11.34 10.57
N LEU A 131 -18.01 -10.38 9.94
CA LEU A 131 -17.39 -9.47 9.01
C LEU A 131 -16.46 -8.44 9.70
N GLY A 132 -16.89 -7.90 10.84
CA GLY A 132 -16.06 -7.03 11.68
C GLY A 132 -14.82 -7.75 12.21
N GLU A 133 -14.97 -9.00 12.65
CA GLU A 133 -13.85 -9.87 13.05
C GLU A 133 -12.89 -10.16 11.89
N ALA A 134 -13.41 -10.35 10.67
CA ALA A 134 -12.59 -10.57 9.48
C ALA A 134 -11.80 -9.32 9.05
N PHE A 135 -12.36 -8.11 9.21
CA PHE A 135 -11.68 -6.88 8.81
C PHE A 135 -10.69 -6.34 9.83
N PHE A 136 -11.10 -6.29 11.09
CA PHE A 136 -10.32 -5.66 12.15
C PHE A 136 -9.55 -6.68 12.98
N GLY A 137 -9.81 -7.98 12.79
CA GLY A 137 -9.33 -9.02 13.68
C GLY A 137 -10.12 -9.08 14.98
N TYR A 138 -10.08 -10.23 15.62
CA TYR A 138 -10.85 -10.52 16.84
C TYR A 138 -10.62 -9.49 17.97
N HIS A 139 -9.37 -9.06 18.17
CA HIS A 139 -9.00 -8.21 19.31
C HIS A 139 -9.47 -6.76 19.15
N LEU A 140 -9.28 -6.13 17.98
CA LEU A 140 -9.72 -4.75 17.76
C LEU A 140 -11.24 -4.65 17.72
N TRP A 141 -11.89 -5.66 17.12
CA TRP A 141 -13.35 -5.73 17.10
C TRP A 141 -13.96 -5.84 18.50
N LYS A 142 -13.41 -6.72 19.35
CA LYS A 142 -13.89 -6.89 20.72
C LYS A 142 -13.65 -5.66 21.58
N GLN A 143 -12.55 -4.93 21.37
CA GLN A 143 -12.30 -3.65 22.03
C GLN A 143 -13.32 -2.59 21.62
N ALA A 144 -13.65 -2.48 20.34
CA ALA A 144 -14.66 -1.53 19.87
C ALA A 144 -16.05 -1.80 20.48
N ILE A 145 -16.46 -3.08 20.53
CA ILE A 145 -17.72 -3.47 21.18
C ILE A 145 -17.68 -3.17 22.69
N ALA A 146 -16.57 -3.45 23.36
CA ALA A 146 -16.43 -3.19 24.79
C ALA A 146 -16.42 -1.70 25.13
N ALA A 147 -15.72 -0.89 24.32
CA ALA A 147 -15.68 0.57 24.45
C ALA A 147 -17.07 1.17 24.30
N ASP A 148 -17.84 0.73 23.30
CA ASP A 148 -19.21 1.18 23.09
C ASP A 148 -20.15 0.84 24.27
N LYS A 149 -19.99 -0.33 24.89
CA LYS A 149 -20.75 -0.70 26.10
C LYS A 149 -20.42 0.19 27.30
N SER A 150 -19.15 0.59 27.46
CA SER A 150 -18.74 1.45 28.58
C SER A 150 -19.30 2.87 28.46
N VAL A 151 -19.38 3.43 27.24
CA VAL A 151 -19.94 4.77 27.00
C VAL A 151 -21.42 4.87 27.38
N HIS A 152 -22.19 3.79 27.20
CA HIS A 152 -23.59 3.77 27.60
C HIS A 152 -23.80 3.54 29.10
N GLN A 153 -22.85 2.89 29.78
CA GLN A 153 -22.95 2.65 31.22
C GLN A 153 -22.72 3.93 32.04
N ASP A 154 -21.85 4.82 31.55
CA ASP A 154 -21.64 6.15 32.15
C ASP A 154 -22.80 7.11 31.86
N ALA A 155 -23.48 6.99 30.71
CA ALA A 155 -24.63 7.82 30.36
C ALA A 155 -25.93 7.46 31.14
N SER A 156 -25.97 6.30 31.79
CA SER A 156 -27.13 5.85 32.59
C SER A 156 -27.00 6.15 34.09
N HIS A 157 -25.83 6.65 34.53
CA HIS A 157 -25.55 7.02 35.93
C HIS A 157 -25.31 8.54 36.13
N GLY A 158 -25.56 9.36 35.09
CA GLY A 158 -25.53 10.83 35.16
C GLY A 158 -26.90 11.43 35.35
#